data_AF-A0A949YUJ1-F1
#
_entry.id   AF-A0A949YUJ1-F1
#
_cell.length_a   1.000
_cell.length_b   1.000
_cell.length_c   1.000
_cell.angle_alpha   90.00
_cell.angle_beta   90.00
_cell.angle_gamma   90.00
#
_symmetry.space_group_name_H-M   'P 1'
#
loop_
_entity.id
_entity.type
_entity.pdbx_description
1 polymer ?
#
loop_
_entity_poly.entity_id
_entity_poly.type
_entity_poly.pdbx_seq_one_letter_code
_entity_poly.pdbx_strand_id
1 'polypeptide(L)'
;MKTTPVVPADEAVIVMTRVYEAPRDLVWEAMTEARHVVQWWGGQGFSNPVCEMDVRPGGLWHHVMRFPDGHELNMNFVFVEVDPPKRLAWREVGHAQRKGGPPSCLITVTLEDMGARTRWEMVARFDSITERDAAISMGFVSPIAASNDRLVDYLQSL
;
A
#
# COMPACT_ATOMS: atom_id res chain seq x y z
N MET A 1 -9.06 -13.75 -5.35
CA MET A 1 -9.68 -12.82 -6.34
C MET A 1 -8.64 -11.78 -6.73
N LYS A 2 -8.60 -11.34 -8.00
CA LYS A 2 -7.69 -10.26 -8.42
C LYS A 2 -8.13 -8.93 -7.79
N THR A 3 -7.18 -8.06 -7.47
CA THR A 3 -7.47 -6.71 -6.99
C THR A 3 -8.04 -5.88 -8.14
N THR A 4 -9.29 -5.44 -8.01
CA THR A 4 -9.97 -4.64 -9.05
C THR A 4 -10.19 -3.22 -8.54
N PRO A 5 -9.82 -2.18 -9.31
CA PRO A 5 -10.10 -0.80 -8.95
C PRO A 5 -11.58 -0.44 -9.23
N VAL A 6 -12.17 0.35 -8.33
CA VAL A 6 -13.41 1.10 -8.53
C VAL A 6 -13.06 2.57 -8.44
N VAL A 7 -13.50 3.35 -9.44
CA VAL A 7 -13.20 4.79 -9.55
C VAL A 7 -14.52 5.53 -9.66
N PRO A 8 -15.08 6.06 -8.55
CA PRO A 8 -16.28 6.89 -8.61
C PRO A 8 -15.99 8.16 -9.43
N ALA A 9 -16.93 8.55 -10.30
CA ALA A 9 -16.72 9.65 -11.24
C ALA A 9 -16.59 11.00 -10.52
N ASP A 10 -17.35 11.18 -9.45
CA ASP A 10 -17.57 12.41 -8.68
C ASP A 10 -16.72 12.54 -7.41
N GLU A 11 -15.88 11.55 -7.11
CA GLU A 11 -14.99 11.58 -5.94
C GLU A 11 -13.52 11.47 -6.33
N ALA A 12 -12.65 12.24 -5.67
CA ALA A 12 -11.19 12.17 -5.86
C ALA A 12 -10.55 10.92 -5.22
N VAL A 13 -11.14 9.73 -5.42
CA VAL A 13 -10.68 8.47 -4.81
C VAL A 13 -10.51 7.34 -5.82
N ILE A 14 -9.62 6.42 -5.50
CA ILE A 14 -9.53 5.09 -6.12
C ILE A 14 -9.72 4.07 -5.01
N VAL A 15 -10.68 3.17 -5.17
CA VAL A 15 -10.98 2.10 -4.22
C VAL A 15 -10.51 0.77 -4.79
N MET A 16 -9.80 -0.03 -4.00
CA MET A 16 -9.31 -1.35 -4.39
C MET A 16 -9.66 -2.36 -3.30
N THR A 17 -10.12 -3.54 -3.69
CA THR A 17 -10.51 -4.60 -2.74
C THR A 17 -9.83 -5.92 -3.03
N ARG A 18 -9.56 -6.68 -1.97
CA ARG A 18 -9.00 -8.04 -2.03
C ARG A 18 -9.55 -8.86 -0.87
N VAL A 19 -9.66 -10.17 -1.06
CA VAL A 19 -9.85 -11.13 0.03
C VAL A 19 -8.58 -11.97 0.16
N TYR A 20 -8.05 -12.03 1.37
CA TYR A 20 -6.94 -12.88 1.77
C TYR A 20 -7.46 -14.13 2.47
N GLU A 21 -6.90 -15.29 2.14
CA GLU A 21 -7.17 -16.57 2.81
C GLU A 21 -6.32 -16.69 4.09
N ALA A 22 -6.42 -15.68 4.96
CA ALA A 22 -5.69 -15.56 6.21
C ALA A 22 -6.53 -14.78 7.25
N PRO A 23 -6.38 -15.08 8.56
CA PRO A 23 -7.06 -14.34 9.61
C PRO A 23 -6.55 -12.89 9.70
N ARG A 24 -7.41 -11.98 10.17
CA ARG A 24 -7.14 -10.54 10.16
C ARG A 24 -5.86 -10.15 10.88
N ASP A 25 -5.58 -10.78 12.01
CA ASP A 25 -4.41 -10.46 12.83
C ASP A 25 -3.10 -10.79 12.09
N LEU A 26 -3.08 -11.88 11.30
CA LEU A 26 -1.93 -12.25 10.47
C LEU A 26 -1.74 -11.25 9.32
N VAL A 27 -2.83 -10.83 8.67
CA VAL A 27 -2.77 -9.81 7.62
C VAL A 27 -2.29 -8.48 8.19
N TRP A 28 -2.75 -8.11 9.39
CA TRP A 28 -2.30 -6.91 10.09
C TRP A 28 -0.79 -6.96 10.39
N GLU A 29 -0.30 -8.05 10.97
CA GLU A 29 1.12 -8.26 11.25
C GLU A 29 1.95 -8.19 9.96
N ALA A 30 1.49 -8.85 8.89
CA ALA A 30 2.15 -8.81 7.59
C ALA A 30 2.26 -7.41 6.98
N MET A 31 1.34 -6.51 7.33
CA MET A 31 1.31 -5.12 6.86
C MET A 31 2.02 -4.13 7.79
N THR A 32 2.27 -4.49 9.04
CA THR A 32 2.77 -3.55 10.06
C THR A 32 4.14 -3.91 10.63
N GLU A 33 4.64 -5.12 10.39
CA GLU A 33 6.00 -5.46 10.77
C GLU A 33 6.96 -5.42 9.59
N ALA A 34 8.06 -4.68 9.75
CA ALA A 34 9.06 -4.49 8.70
C ALA A 34 9.58 -5.81 8.14
N ARG A 35 9.78 -6.83 9.00
CA ARG A 35 10.24 -8.18 8.59
C ARG A 35 9.30 -8.87 7.59
N HIS A 36 8.01 -8.53 7.63
CA HIS A 36 7.01 -9.04 6.71
C HIS A 36 6.92 -8.17 5.46
N VAL A 37 6.84 -6.85 5.63
CA VAL A 37 6.69 -5.88 4.53
C VAL A 37 7.79 -6.04 3.47
N VAL A 38 9.04 -6.30 3.87
CA VAL A 38 10.15 -6.52 2.93
C VAL A 38 9.94 -7.69 1.97
N GLN A 39 9.08 -8.66 2.31
CA GLN A 39 8.86 -9.87 1.50
C GLN A 39 7.89 -9.64 0.34
N TRP A 40 6.94 -8.71 0.48
CA TRP A 40 5.83 -8.58 -0.48
C TRP A 40 5.66 -7.18 -1.07
N TRP A 41 6.22 -6.13 -0.45
CA TRP A 41 6.05 -4.76 -0.93
C TRP A 41 6.72 -4.54 -2.30
N GLY A 42 6.00 -3.93 -3.25
CA GLY A 42 6.48 -3.68 -4.61
C GLY A 42 6.04 -4.73 -5.63
N GLY A 43 6.37 -4.50 -6.91
CA GLY A 43 6.04 -5.42 -8.00
C GLY A 43 6.92 -6.68 -8.03
N GLN A 44 6.71 -7.54 -9.03
CA GLN A 44 7.61 -8.68 -9.31
C GLN A 44 9.01 -8.18 -9.71
N GLY A 45 10.07 -8.83 -9.20
CA GLY A 45 11.47 -8.47 -9.46
C GLY A 45 12.04 -7.36 -8.58
N PHE A 46 11.21 -6.73 -7.73
CA PHE A 46 11.66 -5.71 -6.77
C PHE A 46 12.13 -6.35 -5.47
N SER A 47 13.15 -5.75 -4.85
CA SER A 47 13.61 -6.08 -3.49
C SER A 47 13.59 -4.86 -2.58
N ASN A 48 13.54 -5.12 -1.28
CA ASN A 48 13.32 -4.12 -0.23
C ASN A 48 14.47 -4.16 0.78
N PRO A 49 15.69 -3.70 0.42
CA PRO A 49 16.88 -3.82 1.27
C PRO A 49 16.79 -3.04 2.59
N VAL A 50 15.96 -2.00 2.66
CA VAL A 50 15.73 -1.20 3.87
C VAL A 50 14.24 -1.03 4.07
N CYS A 51 13.77 -1.36 5.28
CA CYS A 51 12.41 -1.09 5.73
C CYS A 51 12.44 -0.84 7.24
N GLU A 52 12.12 0.39 7.62
CA GLU A 52 12.04 0.83 9.01
C GLU A 52 10.65 1.43 9.22
N MET A 53 9.92 0.92 10.21
CA MET A 53 8.52 1.26 10.43
C MET A 53 8.27 1.58 11.91
N ASP A 54 7.87 2.81 12.22
CA ASP A 54 7.36 3.23 13.51
C ASP A 54 5.82 3.27 13.44
N VAL A 55 5.16 2.13 13.62
CA VAL A 55 3.71 1.97 13.35
C VAL A 55 2.85 2.54 14.48
N ARG A 56 2.78 3.86 14.52
CA ARG A 56 1.90 4.66 15.39
C ARG A 56 1.52 5.96 14.68
N PRO A 57 0.44 6.67 15.07
CA PRO A 57 0.12 7.96 14.48
C PRO A 57 1.29 8.95 14.61
N GLY A 58 1.66 9.57 13.49
CA GLY A 58 2.83 10.45 13.36
C GLY A 58 4.18 9.74 13.24
N GLY A 59 4.21 8.40 13.34
CA GLY A 59 5.41 7.60 13.15
C GLY A 59 5.83 7.54 11.68
N LEU A 60 7.13 7.38 11.45
CA LEU A 60 7.72 7.35 10.12
C LEU A 60 7.82 5.92 9.59
N TRP A 61 7.68 5.80 8.28
CA TRP A 61 8.00 4.61 7.54
C TRP A 61 9.00 4.98 6.44
N HIS A 62 10.23 4.51 6.62
CA HIS A 62 11.30 4.65 5.64
C HIS A 62 11.49 3.33 4.90
N HIS A 63 11.59 3.41 3.58
CA HIS A 63 11.74 2.24 2.74
C HIS A 63 12.60 2.52 1.51
N VAL A 64 13.53 1.61 1.20
CA VAL A 64 14.30 1.63 -0.04
C VAL A 64 13.81 0.50 -0.94
N MET A 65 13.28 0.86 -2.11
CA MET A 65 12.87 -0.11 -3.12
C MET A 65 13.95 -0.20 -4.19
N ARG A 66 14.50 -1.40 -4.41
CA ARG A 66 15.48 -1.68 -5.45
C ARG A 66 14.82 -2.36 -6.64
N PHE A 67 15.01 -1.78 -7.82
CA PHE A 67 14.52 -2.23 -9.11
C PHE A 67 15.40 -3.36 -9.67
N PRO A 68 14.91 -4.16 -10.63
CA PRO A 68 15.70 -5.23 -11.25
C PRO A 68 17.01 -4.77 -11.91
N ASP A 69 17.07 -3.52 -12.37
CA ASP A 69 18.25 -2.90 -12.98
C ASP A 69 19.26 -2.35 -11.95
N GLY A 70 18.97 -2.50 -10.65
CA GLY A 70 19.80 -2.03 -9.55
C GLY A 70 19.54 -0.59 -9.12
N HIS A 71 18.67 0.16 -9.82
CA HIS A 71 18.26 1.49 -9.36
C HIS A 71 17.52 1.40 -8.01
N GLU A 72 17.70 2.40 -7.15
CA GLU A 72 17.06 2.46 -5.83
C GLU A 72 16.18 3.70 -5.71
N LEU A 73 14.95 3.49 -5.22
CA LEU A 73 14.03 4.55 -4.87
C LEU A 73 13.86 4.61 -3.36
N ASN A 74 14.29 5.74 -2.80
CA ASN A 74 14.07 6.07 -1.40
C ASN A 74 12.66 6.64 -1.24
N MET A 75 11.86 6.04 -0.38
CA MET A 75 10.50 6.47 -0.09
C MET A 75 10.34 6.69 1.41
N ASN A 76 9.66 7.77 1.76
CA ASN A 76 9.33 8.09 3.13
C ASN A 76 7.82 8.30 3.24
N PHE A 77 7.21 7.73 4.26
CA PHE A 77 5.81 7.92 4.58
C PHE A 77 5.66 8.31 6.04
N VAL A 78 4.53 8.91 6.37
CA VAL A 78 4.07 9.12 7.73
C VAL A 78 2.76 8.38 7.94
N PHE A 79 2.65 7.64 9.03
CA PHE A 79 1.39 7.05 9.46
C PHE A 79 0.47 8.16 9.98
N VAL A 80 -0.68 8.32 9.35
CA VAL A 80 -1.71 9.29 9.74
C VAL A 80 -2.66 8.68 10.75
N GLU A 81 -2.99 7.40 10.59
CA GLU A 81 -3.91 6.66 11.46
C GLU A 81 -3.39 5.23 11.64
N VAL A 82 -3.45 4.73 12.87
CA VAL A 82 -3.12 3.35 13.22
C VAL A 82 -4.13 2.88 14.25
N ASP A 83 -4.96 1.91 13.88
CA ASP A 83 -6.02 1.37 14.72
C ASP A 83 -6.03 -0.16 14.57
N PRO A 84 -5.17 -0.86 15.34
CA PRO A 84 -5.00 -2.30 15.21
C PRO A 84 -6.24 -3.10 15.61
N PRO A 85 -6.52 -4.24 14.96
CA PRO A 85 -5.95 -4.76 13.71
C PRO A 85 -6.80 -4.36 12.49
N LYS A 86 -7.55 -3.25 12.56
CA LYS A 86 -8.66 -2.97 11.64
C LYS A 86 -8.36 -1.91 10.60
N ARG A 87 -7.46 -0.96 10.86
CA ARG A 87 -7.28 0.20 9.98
C ARG A 87 -5.90 0.85 10.08
N LEU A 88 -5.34 1.18 8.94
CA LEU A 88 -4.01 1.78 8.78
C LEU A 88 -4.06 2.84 7.69
N ALA A 89 -3.56 4.06 7.95
CA ALA A 89 -3.48 5.11 6.95
C ALA A 89 -2.12 5.77 6.94
N TRP A 90 -1.61 6.08 5.74
CA TRP A 90 -0.32 6.73 5.56
C TRP A 90 -0.31 7.62 4.31
N ARG A 91 0.67 8.52 4.25
CA ARG A 91 0.92 9.38 3.08
C ARG A 91 2.40 9.57 2.86
N GLU A 92 2.78 9.78 1.61
CA GLU A 92 4.16 10.06 1.23
C GLU A 92 4.63 11.40 1.80
N VAL A 93 5.87 11.44 2.28
CA VAL A 93 6.55 12.64 2.77
C VAL A 93 7.54 13.11 1.70
N GLY A 94 7.58 14.42 1.45
CA GLY A 94 8.51 15.01 0.49
C GLY A 94 8.08 14.88 -0.97
N HIS A 95 6.84 14.46 -1.25
CA HIS A 95 6.33 14.30 -2.61
C HIS A 95 6.49 15.56 -3.48
N ALA A 96 6.27 16.75 -2.92
CA ALA A 96 6.43 18.02 -3.64
C ALA A 96 7.86 18.27 -4.16
N GLN A 97 8.85 17.53 -3.64
CA GLN A 97 10.26 17.62 -4.03
C GLN A 97 10.65 16.51 -5.02
N ARG A 98 9.75 15.54 -5.26
CA ARG A 98 9.96 14.40 -6.18
C ARG A 98 9.87 14.86 -7.63
N LYS A 99 10.75 14.33 -8.48
CA LYS A 99 10.71 14.56 -9.93
C LYS A 99 9.92 13.45 -10.62
N GLY A 100 8.66 13.73 -10.98
CA GLY A 100 7.81 12.87 -11.80
C GLY A 100 7.12 11.73 -11.03
N GLY A 101 6.24 10.98 -11.71
CA GLY A 101 5.37 9.90 -11.18
C GLY A 101 4.01 10.38 -10.67
N PRO A 102 3.11 9.47 -10.23
CA PRO A 102 1.72 9.79 -9.88
C PRO A 102 1.62 10.85 -8.77
N PRO A 103 0.56 11.69 -8.72
CA PRO A 103 0.30 12.57 -7.58
C PRO A 103 0.24 11.85 -6.21
N SER A 104 0.53 12.58 -5.13
CA SER A 104 0.41 12.06 -3.77
C SER A 104 -1.04 11.84 -3.39
N CYS A 105 -1.28 10.91 -2.48
CA CYS A 105 -2.59 10.67 -1.89
C CYS A 105 -2.45 10.26 -0.43
N LEU A 106 -3.56 10.36 0.30
CA LEU A 106 -3.73 9.62 1.55
C LEU A 106 -4.17 8.21 1.21
N ILE A 107 -3.38 7.21 1.59
CA ILE A 107 -3.77 5.81 1.52
C ILE A 107 -4.40 5.43 2.85
N THR A 108 -5.54 4.77 2.77
CA THR A 108 -6.24 4.20 3.91
C THR A 108 -6.57 2.76 3.60
N VAL A 109 -6.16 1.84 4.47
CA VAL A 109 -6.50 0.43 4.41
C VAL A 109 -7.43 0.08 5.58
N THR A 110 -8.50 -0.65 5.27
CA THR A 110 -9.40 -1.27 6.25
C THR A 110 -9.33 -2.79 6.09
N LEU A 111 -9.24 -3.49 7.22
CA LEU A 111 -9.26 -4.95 7.30
C LEU A 111 -10.55 -5.40 7.99
N GLU A 112 -11.48 -5.94 7.21
CA GLU A 112 -12.70 -6.56 7.70
C GLU A 112 -12.45 -8.06 7.97
N ASP A 113 -12.79 -8.49 9.19
CA ASP A 113 -12.69 -9.88 9.63
C ASP A 113 -13.82 -10.71 9.03
N MET A 114 -13.46 -11.79 8.34
CA MET A 114 -14.38 -12.78 7.76
C MET A 114 -14.14 -14.18 8.33
N GLY A 115 -13.62 -14.27 9.56
CA GLY A 115 -13.24 -15.51 10.23
C GLY A 115 -11.85 -15.99 9.77
N ALA A 116 -11.80 -17.07 9.01
CA ALA A 116 -10.54 -17.59 8.47
C ALA A 116 -9.96 -16.73 7.32
N ARG A 117 -10.67 -15.68 6.92
CA ARG A 117 -10.34 -14.81 5.79
C ARG A 117 -10.43 -13.36 6.22
N THR A 118 -9.79 -12.50 5.43
CA THR A 118 -9.80 -11.05 5.67
C THR A 118 -10.14 -10.33 4.37
N ARG A 119 -11.13 -9.44 4.42
CA ARG A 119 -11.34 -8.48 3.33
C ARG A 119 -10.47 -7.26 3.58
N TRP A 120 -9.58 -7.01 2.63
CA TRP A 120 -8.78 -5.82 2.55
C TRP A 120 -9.44 -4.84 1.59
N GLU A 121 -9.60 -3.60 2.04
CA GLU A 121 -10.03 -2.49 1.21
C GLU A 121 -9.03 -1.35 1.35
N MET A 122 -8.58 -0.81 0.23
CA MET A 122 -7.76 0.39 0.18
C MET A 122 -8.51 1.51 -0.52
N VAL A 123 -8.51 2.68 0.10
CA VAL A 123 -8.94 3.94 -0.50
C VAL A 123 -7.72 4.85 -0.64
N ALA A 124 -7.37 5.17 -1.88
CA ALA A 124 -6.41 6.23 -2.20
C ALA A 124 -7.20 7.53 -2.43
N ARG A 125 -7.04 8.53 -1.55
CA ARG A 125 -7.70 9.83 -1.65
C ARG A 125 -6.72 10.91 -2.10
N PHE A 126 -7.00 11.52 -3.24
CA PHE A 126 -6.24 12.60 -3.87
C PHE A 126 -6.86 13.96 -3.52
N ASP A 127 -6.13 15.05 -3.76
CA ASP A 127 -6.61 16.40 -3.47
C ASP A 127 -7.66 16.87 -4.51
N SER A 128 -7.67 16.27 -5.70
CA SER A 128 -8.68 16.55 -6.73
C SER A 128 -8.96 15.36 -7.66
N ILE A 129 -10.10 15.41 -8.35
CA ILE A 129 -10.47 14.49 -9.44
C ILE A 129 -9.38 14.50 -10.53
N THR A 130 -8.86 15.67 -10.89
CA THR A 130 -7.79 15.80 -11.89
C THR A 130 -6.52 15.06 -11.47
N GLU A 131 -6.13 15.13 -10.20
CA GLU A 131 -4.97 14.38 -9.69
C GLU A 131 -5.20 12.87 -9.66
N ARG A 132 -6.39 12.43 -9.26
CA ARG A 132 -6.80 11.02 -9.33
C ARG A 132 -6.69 10.50 -10.77
N ASP A 133 -7.19 11.24 -11.75
CA ASP A 133 -7.15 10.85 -13.17
C ASP A 133 -5.73 10.85 -13.73
N ALA A 134 -4.91 11.82 -13.30
CA ALA A 134 -3.48 11.83 -13.61
C ALA A 134 -2.77 10.61 -13.00
N ALA A 135 -3.09 10.24 -11.76
CA ALA A 135 -2.53 9.05 -11.11
C ALA A 135 -2.87 7.77 -11.87
N ILE A 136 -4.12 7.61 -12.30
CA ILE A 136 -4.56 6.48 -13.13
C ILE A 136 -3.77 6.44 -14.44
N SER A 137 -3.67 7.58 -15.13
CA SER A 137 -2.94 7.70 -16.41
C SER A 137 -1.45 7.40 -16.27
N MET A 138 -0.87 7.67 -15.10
CA MET A 138 0.53 7.37 -14.74
C MET A 138 0.72 5.96 -14.17
N GLY A 139 -0.32 5.11 -14.18
CA GLY A 139 -0.21 3.69 -13.84
C GLY A 139 -0.29 3.36 -12.34
N PHE A 140 -0.80 4.27 -11.50
CA PHE A 140 -0.86 4.12 -10.04
C PHE A 140 -1.42 2.77 -9.54
N VAL A 141 -2.42 2.22 -10.23
CA VAL A 141 -3.12 0.99 -9.84
C VAL A 141 -2.24 -0.27 -9.98
N SER A 142 -1.41 -0.34 -11.01
CA SER A 142 -0.72 -1.59 -11.39
C SER A 142 0.29 -2.05 -10.33
N PRO A 143 1.18 -1.19 -9.78
CA PRO A 143 2.10 -1.58 -8.73
C PRO A 143 1.40 -2.04 -7.44
N ILE A 144 0.25 -1.43 -7.09
CA ILE A 144 -0.54 -1.80 -5.91
C ILE A 144 -1.16 -3.18 -6.11
N ALA A 145 -1.72 -3.45 -7.29
CA ALA A 145 -2.26 -4.77 -7.62
C ALA A 145 -1.17 -5.85 -7.58
N ALA A 146 0.02 -5.58 -8.13
CA ALA A 146 1.15 -6.51 -8.09
C ALA A 146 1.68 -6.77 -6.67
N SER A 147 1.76 -5.73 -5.84
CA SER A 147 2.15 -5.86 -4.43
C SER A 147 1.13 -6.70 -3.64
N ASN A 148 -0.16 -6.50 -3.91
CA ASN A 148 -1.21 -7.34 -3.36
C ASN A 148 -1.00 -8.80 -3.78
N ASP A 149 -0.76 -9.09 -5.05
CA ASP A 149 -0.51 -10.46 -5.51
C ASP A 149 0.64 -11.13 -4.74
N ARG A 150 1.75 -10.42 -4.53
CA ARG A 150 2.86 -10.89 -3.67
C ARG A 150 2.45 -11.13 -2.22
N LEU A 151 1.57 -10.30 -1.65
CA LEU A 151 1.08 -10.50 -0.29
C LEU A 151 0.23 -11.77 -0.17
N VAL A 152 -0.51 -12.17 -1.21
CA VAL A 152 -1.21 -13.47 -1.21
C VAL A 152 -0.22 -14.61 -1.13
N ASP A 153 0.80 -14.60 -2.00
CA ASP A 153 1.80 -15.66 -2.04
C ASP A 153 2.57 -15.72 -0.71
N TYR A 154 2.87 -14.56 -0.14
CA TYR A 154 3.58 -14.47 1.13
C TYR A 154 2.76 -15.00 2.30
N LEU A 155 1.48 -14.64 2.42
CA LEU A 155 0.61 -15.15 3.48
C LEU A 155 0.43 -16.67 3.43
N GLN A 156 0.52 -17.28 2.24
CA GLN A 156 0.49 -18.75 2.09
C GLN A 156 1.80 -19.43 2.51
N SER A 157 2.88 -18.68 2.66
CA SER A 157 4.19 -19.17 3.10
C SER A 157 4.42 -19.07 4.60
N LEU A 158 3.53 -18.39 5.33
CA LEU A 158 3.52 -18.25 6.79
C LEU A 158 2.75 -19.41 7.45
#